data_AF-A0A645GCN7-F1
#
_entry.id   AF-A0A645GCN7-F1
#
_cell.length_a   1.000
_cell.length_b   1.000
_cell.length_c   1.000
_cell.angle_alpha   90.00
_cell.angle_beta   90.00
_cell.angle_gamma   90.00
#
_symmetry.space_group_name_H-M   'P 1'
#
loop_
_entity.id
_entity.type
_entity.pdbx_description
1 polymer ?
#
loop_
_entity_poly.entity_id
_entity_poly.type
_entity_poly.pdbx_seq_one_letter_code
_entity_poly.pdbx_strand_id
1 'polypeptide(L)'
;MKDIMDKYGGEVPKSLEELTSLAGVGRKTANVIRGNIYHEPSVVVDTHVKRISNRLGLTKNQDPEKIEQDLMKELPKDHWILYNIQIITFGRTICTARSPRCEECFLQKYCKEYKM
;
A
#
# COMPACT_ATOMS: atom_id res chain seq x y z
N MET A 1 8.12 -22.32 9.41
CA MET A 1 7.74 -22.54 7.99
C MET A 1 7.50 -24.02 7.65
N LYS A 2 7.24 -24.89 8.64
CA LYS A 2 6.87 -26.30 8.42
C LYS A 2 5.54 -26.46 7.70
N ASP A 3 4.56 -25.62 8.02
CA ASP A 3 3.22 -25.66 7.40
C ASP A 3 3.25 -25.56 5.87
N ILE A 4 4.19 -24.84 5.27
CA ILE A 4 4.30 -24.76 3.81
C ILE A 4 4.72 -26.12 3.23
N MET A 5 5.67 -26.79 3.86
CA MET A 5 6.10 -28.13 3.44
C MET A 5 5.02 -29.18 3.72
N ASP A 6 4.42 -29.14 4.90
CA ASP A 6 3.51 -30.18 5.39
C ASP A 6 2.10 -30.08 4.79
N LYS A 7 1.59 -28.85 4.55
CA LYS A 7 0.21 -28.62 4.07
C LYS A 7 0.13 -28.19 2.61
N TYR A 8 1.17 -27.54 2.08
CA TYR A 8 1.16 -26.98 0.73
C TYR A 8 2.25 -27.58 -0.18
N GLY A 9 2.87 -28.70 0.24
CA GLY A 9 3.80 -29.45 -0.61
C GLY A 9 5.08 -28.70 -0.98
N GLY A 10 5.45 -27.68 -0.20
CA GLY A 10 6.58 -26.79 -0.51
C GLY A 10 6.22 -25.61 -1.42
N GLU A 11 4.98 -25.50 -1.89
CA GLU A 11 4.51 -24.34 -2.65
C GLU A 11 3.88 -23.29 -1.74
N VAL A 12 4.13 -22.02 -2.05
CA VAL A 12 3.44 -20.92 -1.35
C VAL A 12 1.97 -20.91 -1.82
N PRO A 13 0.98 -20.80 -0.92
CA PRO A 13 -0.41 -20.71 -1.33
C PRO A 13 -0.73 -19.34 -1.95
N LYS A 14 -1.71 -19.31 -2.86
CA LYS A 14 -2.12 -18.10 -3.61
C LYS A 14 -3.23 -17.31 -2.92
N SER A 15 -4.13 -17.99 -2.21
CA SER A 15 -5.31 -17.33 -1.65
C SER A 15 -4.97 -16.51 -0.40
N LEU A 16 -5.72 -15.42 -0.19
CA LEU A 16 -5.54 -14.57 0.98
C LEU A 16 -5.80 -15.35 2.28
N GLU A 17 -6.85 -16.18 2.30
CA GLU A 17 -7.25 -16.96 3.46
C GLU A 17 -6.17 -17.97 3.86
N GLU A 18 -5.65 -18.74 2.90
CA GLU A 18 -4.57 -19.70 3.14
C GLU A 18 -3.30 -19.00 3.63
N LEU A 19 -2.91 -17.90 3.01
CA LEU A 19 -1.75 -17.13 3.45
C LEU A 19 -1.93 -16.59 4.87
N THR A 20 -3.11 -16.05 5.20
CA THR A 20 -3.39 -15.57 6.57
C THR A 20 -3.52 -16.69 7.61
N SER A 21 -3.71 -17.94 7.18
CA SER A 21 -3.73 -19.10 8.07
C SER A 21 -2.32 -19.52 8.52
N LEU A 22 -1.28 -19.08 7.82
CA LEU A 22 0.11 -19.35 8.18
C LEU A 22 0.51 -18.54 9.42
N ALA A 23 1.11 -19.23 10.40
CA ALA A 23 1.57 -18.58 11.62
C ALA A 23 2.55 -17.43 11.32
N GLY A 24 2.22 -16.22 11.79
CA GLY A 24 3.02 -15.01 11.58
C GLY A 24 2.72 -14.25 10.28
N VAL A 25 1.80 -14.74 9.44
CA VAL A 25 1.39 -14.05 8.21
C VAL A 25 0.05 -13.35 8.44
N GLY A 26 0.10 -12.04 8.69
CA GLY A 26 -1.10 -11.20 8.69
C GLY A 26 -1.54 -10.79 7.28
N ARG A 27 -2.72 -10.18 7.16
CA ARG A 27 -3.29 -9.72 5.87
C ARG A 27 -2.33 -8.84 5.06
N LYS A 28 -1.56 -7.97 5.72
CA LYS A 28 -0.52 -7.16 5.08
C LYS A 28 0.57 -8.02 4.44
N THR A 29 1.11 -8.97 5.19
CA THR A 29 2.16 -9.88 4.70
C THR A 29 1.64 -10.75 3.56
N ALA A 30 0.41 -11.26 3.68
CA ALA A 30 -0.23 -12.04 2.63
C ALA A 30 -0.37 -11.24 1.32
N ASN A 31 -0.81 -9.98 1.37
CA ASN A 31 -0.90 -9.13 0.18
C ASN A 31 0.48 -8.82 -0.43
N VAL A 32 1.53 -8.67 0.38
CA VAL A 32 2.91 -8.52 -0.13
C VAL A 32 3.36 -9.79 -0.87
N ILE A 33 3.09 -10.98 -0.32
CA ILE A 33 3.41 -12.27 -0.96
C ILE A 33 2.65 -12.40 -2.28
N ARG A 34 1.34 -12.15 -2.28
CA ARG A 34 0.48 -12.21 -3.48
C ARG A 34 0.91 -11.23 -4.56
N GLY A 35 1.25 -10.01 -4.17
CA GLY A 35 1.74 -8.99 -5.09
C GLY A 35 3.09 -9.34 -5.71
N ASN A 36 4.03 -9.90 -4.95
CA ASN A 36 5.38 -10.18 -5.45
C ASN A 36 5.51 -11.52 -6.17
N ILE A 37 4.86 -12.58 -5.69
CA ILE A 37 4.99 -13.93 -6.26
C ILE A 37 3.96 -14.15 -7.37
N TYR A 38 2.70 -13.77 -7.13
CA TYR A 38 1.59 -14.06 -8.04
C TYR A 38 1.20 -12.86 -8.90
N HIS A 39 1.90 -11.73 -8.77
CA HIS A 39 1.62 -10.50 -9.52
C HIS A 39 0.16 -10.07 -9.39
N GLU A 40 -0.49 -10.45 -8.29
CA GLU A 40 -1.85 -10.03 -8.02
C GLU A 40 -1.82 -8.58 -7.54
N PRO A 41 -2.31 -7.63 -8.34
CA PRO A 41 -2.18 -6.22 -8.01
C PRO A 41 -2.99 -5.97 -6.74
N SER A 42 -2.36 -5.40 -5.71
CA SER A 42 -3.04 -4.89 -4.53
C SER A 42 -2.40 -3.58 -4.09
N VAL A 43 -3.21 -2.65 -3.58
CA VAL A 43 -2.71 -1.41 -2.99
C VAL A 43 -2.62 -1.60 -1.47
N VAL A 44 -1.41 -1.73 -0.95
CA VAL A 44 -1.20 -1.95 0.49
C VAL A 44 -1.20 -0.60 1.23
N VAL A 45 -2.31 -0.30 1.90
CA VAL A 45 -2.45 0.96 2.64
C VAL A 45 -1.74 0.89 3.99
N ASP A 46 -0.58 1.55 4.09
CA ASP A 46 0.10 1.80 5.36
C ASP A 46 -0.10 3.25 5.87
N THR A 47 0.63 3.65 6.91
CA THR A 47 0.52 5.00 7.48
C THR A 47 1.00 6.11 6.53
N HIS A 48 1.95 5.81 5.63
CA HIS A 48 2.41 6.76 4.61
C HIS A 48 1.38 6.89 3.50
N VAL A 49 0.92 5.76 2.94
CA VAL A 49 -0.09 5.70 1.89
C VAL A 49 -1.37 6.36 2.34
N LYS A 50 -1.86 6.03 3.54
CA LYS A 50 -3.05 6.67 4.14
C LYS A 50 -2.89 8.19 4.22
N ARG A 51 -1.80 8.67 4.83
CA ARG A 51 -1.56 10.10 5.02
C ARG A 51 -1.50 10.83 3.69
N ILE A 52 -0.66 10.37 2.77
CA ILE A 52 -0.38 11.06 1.52
C ILE A 52 -1.59 11.02 0.58
N SER A 53 -2.30 9.89 0.51
CA SER A 53 -3.51 9.79 -0.30
C SER A 53 -4.60 10.74 0.18
N ASN A 54 -4.71 10.96 1.51
CA ASN A 54 -5.58 12.00 2.06
C ASN A 54 -5.07 13.42 1.74
N ARG A 55 -3.76 13.71 1.89
CA ARG A 55 -3.16 15.03 1.59
C ARG A 55 -3.37 15.46 0.14
N LEU A 56 -3.14 14.53 -0.78
CA LEU A 56 -3.35 14.70 -2.22
C LEU A 56 -4.84 14.70 -2.60
N GLY A 57 -5.70 14.27 -1.68
CA GLY A 57 -7.15 14.23 -1.89
C GLY A 57 -7.60 13.16 -2.88
N LEU A 58 -6.85 12.06 -2.96
CA LEU A 58 -7.20 10.82 -3.68
C LEU A 58 -8.28 10.01 -2.95
N THR A 59 -8.43 10.25 -1.64
CA THR A 59 -9.47 9.65 -0.81
C THR A 59 -9.87 10.62 0.29
N LYS A 60 -11.08 10.44 0.84
CA LYS A 60 -11.56 11.08 2.07
C LYS A 60 -11.78 10.07 3.20
N ASN A 61 -11.50 8.79 2.94
CA ASN A 61 -11.71 7.71 3.88
C ASN A 61 -10.55 7.63 4.88
N GLN A 62 -10.86 7.12 6.07
CA GLN A 62 -9.87 6.85 7.13
C GLN A 62 -9.61 5.35 7.32
N ASP A 63 -10.52 4.52 6.83
CA ASP A 63 -10.41 3.07 6.90
C ASP A 63 -9.48 2.54 5.79
N PRO A 64 -8.44 1.74 6.12
CA PRO A 64 -7.49 1.24 5.13
C PRO A 64 -8.12 0.46 3.97
N GLU A 65 -9.17 -0.33 4.22
CA GLU A 65 -9.84 -1.13 3.19
C GLU A 65 -10.61 -0.23 2.22
N LYS A 66 -11.27 0.82 2.74
CA LYS A 66 -11.92 1.81 1.88
C LYS A 66 -10.92 2.64 1.08
N ILE A 67 -9.79 3.00 1.67
CA ILE A 67 -8.71 3.73 0.98
C ILE A 67 -8.13 2.87 -0.14
N GLU A 68 -7.91 1.58 0.09
CA GLU A 68 -7.45 0.63 -0.93
C GLU A 68 -8.42 0.62 -2.12
N GLN A 69 -9.72 0.49 -1.86
CA GLN A 69 -10.74 0.52 -2.92
C GLN A 69 -10.79 1.84 -3.70
N ASP A 70 -10.60 2.98 -3.04
CA ASP A 70 -10.53 4.27 -3.72
C ASP A 70 -9.30 4.35 -4.63
N LEU A 71 -8.13 3.97 -4.10
CA LEU A 71 -6.88 3.98 -4.87
C LEU A 71 -6.92 3.01 -6.06
N MET A 72 -7.58 1.87 -5.91
CA MET A 72 -7.79 0.91 -7.02
C MET A 72 -8.66 1.48 -8.15
N LYS A 73 -9.50 2.48 -7.88
CA LYS A 73 -10.31 3.16 -8.92
C LYS A 73 -9.55 4.28 -9.61
N GLU A 74 -8.70 4.98 -8.86
CA GLU A 74 -7.96 6.14 -9.36
C GLU A 74 -6.64 5.76 -10.07
N LEU A 75 -5.99 4.66 -9.65
CA LEU A 75 -4.68 4.26 -10.15
C LEU A 75 -4.76 3.12 -11.18
N PRO A 76 -3.94 3.15 -12.25
CA PRO A 76 -3.75 2.01 -13.14
C PRO A 76 -3.28 0.76 -12.39
N LYS A 77 -3.84 -0.41 -12.72
CA LYS A 77 -3.58 -1.70 -12.03
C LYS A 77 -2.11 -2.07 -11.97
N ASP A 78 -1.39 -1.85 -13.07
CA ASP A 78 0.05 -2.07 -13.22
C ASP A 78 0.90 -1.19 -12.29
N HIS A 79 0.35 -0.08 -11.79
CA HIS A 79 1.06 0.84 -10.88
C HIS A 79 0.81 0.56 -9.39
N TRP A 80 -0.12 -0.33 -9.01
CA TRP A 80 -0.52 -0.48 -7.60
C TRP A 80 0.63 -0.86 -6.67
N ILE A 81 1.51 -1.78 -7.10
CA ILE A 81 2.69 -2.18 -6.31
C ILE A 81 3.71 -1.05 -6.24
N LEU A 82 4.03 -0.45 -7.40
CA LEU A 82 5.02 0.61 -7.53
C LEU A 82 4.64 1.86 -6.72
N TYR A 83 3.34 2.20 -6.73
CA TYR A 83 2.78 3.31 -5.98
C TYR A 83 3.10 3.20 -4.48
N ASN A 84 2.99 2.02 -3.87
CA ASN A 84 3.32 1.84 -2.45
C ASN A 84 4.77 2.21 -2.15
N ILE A 85 5.72 1.71 -2.96
CA ILE A 85 7.15 1.96 -2.77
C ILE A 85 7.46 3.46 -2.96
N GLN A 86 6.90 4.06 -4.00
CA GLN A 86 7.09 5.48 -4.32
C GLN A 86 6.54 6.38 -3.21
N ILE A 87 5.33 6.11 -2.72
CA ILE A 87 4.65 6.91 -1.71
C ILE A 87 5.29 6.75 -0.33
N ILE A 88 5.75 5.56 0.02
CA ILE A 88 6.54 5.35 1.25
C ILE A 88 7.82 6.18 1.20
N THR A 89 8.55 6.13 0.08
CA THR A 89 9.80 6.89 -0.11
C THR A 89 9.52 8.38 -0.03
N PHE A 90 8.56 8.88 -0.79
CA PHE A 90 8.11 10.28 -0.78
C PHE A 90 7.67 10.74 0.61
N GLY A 91 6.95 9.89 1.35
CA GLY A 91 6.48 10.17 2.70
C GLY A 91 7.54 10.15 3.79
N ARG A 92 8.72 9.61 3.49
CA ARG A 92 9.89 9.62 4.38
C ARG A 92 10.82 10.79 4.07
N THR A 93 10.92 11.19 2.81
CA THR A 93 11.88 12.22 2.37
C THR A 93 11.29 13.62 2.28
N ILE A 94 10.12 13.78 1.67
CA ILE A 94 9.52 15.09 1.36
C ILE A 94 8.25 15.31 2.19
N CYS A 95 7.24 14.45 2.01
CA CYS A 95 5.93 14.62 2.64
C CYS A 95 5.88 13.96 4.03
N THR A 96 6.77 14.39 4.92
CA THR A 96 6.85 13.85 6.29
C THR A 96 5.61 14.18 7.12
N ALA A 97 5.41 13.45 8.22
CA ALA A 97 4.21 13.60 9.05
C ALA A 97 4.14 14.96 9.75
N ARG A 98 5.27 15.43 10.32
CA ARG A 98 5.33 16.62 11.18
C ARG A 98 5.69 17.91 10.43
N SER A 99 6.68 17.85 9.55
CA SER A 99 7.19 19.03 8.83
C SER A 99 7.45 18.63 7.37
N PRO A 100 6.40 18.56 6.54
CA PRO A 100 6.56 18.25 5.12
C PRO A 100 7.28 19.40 4.41
N ARG A 101 8.21 19.05 3.52
CA ARG A 101 8.96 20.02 2.71
C ARG A 101 8.14 20.46 1.50
N CYS A 102 7.06 21.19 1.74
CA CYS A 102 6.09 21.57 0.70
C CYS A 102 6.72 22.43 -0.41
N GLU A 103 7.73 23.23 -0.11
CA GLU A 103 8.45 24.05 -1.10
C GLU A 103 9.31 23.23 -2.07
N GLU A 104 9.79 22.06 -1.63
CA GLU A 104 10.55 21.11 -2.45
C GLU A 104 9.64 20.05 -3.11
N CYS A 105 8.32 20.14 -2.89
CA CYS A 105 7.38 19.10 -3.27
C CYS A 105 6.94 19.23 -4.74
N PHE A 106 7.33 18.26 -5.56
CA PHE A 106 6.92 18.19 -6.97
C PHE A 106 5.41 18.00 -7.18
N LEU A 107 4.64 17.65 -6.14
CA LEU A 107 3.17 17.51 -6.18
C LEU A 107 2.42 18.72 -5.61
N GLN A 108 3.11 19.82 -5.29
CA GLN A 108 2.53 21.00 -4.63
C GLN A 108 1.28 21.52 -5.36
N LYS A 109 1.31 21.58 -6.70
CA LYS A 109 0.20 22.05 -7.55
C LYS A 109 -1.06 21.17 -7.47
N TYR A 110 -0.91 19.92 -7.08
CA TYR A 110 -1.98 18.92 -6.99
C TYR A 110 -2.39 18.63 -5.54
N CYS A 111 -1.66 19.15 -4.55
CA CYS A 111 -1.88 18.86 -3.15
C CYS A 111 -3.03 19.71 -2.59
N LYS A 112 -4.15 19.07 -2.22
CA LYS A 112 -5.31 19.77 -1.66
C LYS A 112 -5.08 20.30 -0.23
N GLU A 113 -4.12 19.73 0.50
CA GLU A 113 -3.74 20.19 1.84
C GLU A 113 -2.78 21.39 1.81
N TYR A 114 -2.07 21.60 0.69
CA TYR A 114 -1.22 22.77 0.56
C TYR A 114 -2.07 24.02 0.37
N LYS A 115 -2.02 24.91 1.37
CA LYS A 115 -2.64 26.23 1.31
C LYS A 115 -1.51 27.25 1.16
N MET A 116 -1.62 28.08 0.11
CA MET A 116 -0.73 29.20 -0.15
C MET A 116 -0.89 30.28 0.92
#